data_AF-A0A1G0DLA6-F1
#
_entry.id   AF-A0A1G0DLA6-F1
#
_cell.length_a   1.000
_cell.length_b   1.000
_cell.length_c   1.000
_cell.angle_alpha   90.00
_cell.angle_beta   90.00
_cell.angle_gamma   90.00
#
_symmetry.space_group_name_H-M   'P 1'
#
loop_
_entity.id
_entity.type
_entity.pdbx_description
1 polymer ?
#
loop_
_entity_poly.entity_id
_entity_poly.type
_entity_poly.pdbx_seq_one_letter_code
_entity_poly.pdbx_strand_id
1 'polypeptide(L)'
;MFIRNNQPDTVIKVFGSPFGPDVLVVTDKLSEGIDLHRYCRHLIHYELDPSPIRTVQRNGRIRRVNSWAAVTGEKIRYAYPAFGGTRDQRLVEIMKKRVATFSLLLGGVQDFNINSTSAADEIWRSEVVNKAKNKLKAEGGKLRAKEPGEGR
;
A
#
# COMPACT_ATOMS: atom_id res chain seq x y z
N MET A 1 -24.85 -10.01 -1.13
CA MET A 1 -25.64 -9.49 -2.26
C MET A 1 -24.71 -8.62 -3.10
N PHE A 2 -24.57 -8.93 -4.39
CA PHE A 2 -23.75 -8.27 -5.42
C PHE A 2 -22.23 -8.20 -5.19
N ILE A 3 -21.44 -9.00 -5.93
CA ILE A 3 -20.47 -8.51 -6.95
C ILE A 3 -20.21 -9.66 -7.94
N ARG A 4 -21.09 -9.82 -8.94
CA ARG A 4 -20.70 -10.28 -10.29
C ARG A 4 -20.92 -9.12 -11.25
N ASN A 5 -20.40 -7.95 -10.89
CA ASN A 5 -20.44 -6.79 -11.79
C ASN A 5 -19.12 -6.77 -12.56
N ASN A 6 -19.17 -7.05 -13.86
CA ASN A 6 -18.00 -7.09 -14.73
C ASN A 6 -17.52 -5.67 -15.13
N GLN A 7 -17.97 -4.64 -14.42
CA GLN A 7 -17.74 -3.24 -14.72
C GLN A 7 -16.76 -2.64 -13.70
N PRO A 8 -15.46 -2.54 -14.03
CA PRO A 8 -14.41 -2.10 -13.10
C PRO A 8 -14.71 -0.75 -12.46
N ASP A 9 -15.33 0.16 -13.23
CA ASP A 9 -15.68 1.51 -12.81
C ASP A 9 -16.61 1.57 -11.60
N THR A 10 -17.48 0.57 -11.43
CA THR A 10 -18.42 0.56 -10.30
C THR A 10 -17.68 0.29 -9.00
N VAL A 11 -16.75 -0.68 -9.00
CA VAL A 11 -15.97 -1.03 -7.81
C VAL A 11 -15.09 0.14 -7.39
N ILE A 12 -14.50 0.84 -8.35
CA ILE A 12 -13.67 2.03 -8.12
C ILE A 12 -14.51 3.18 -7.53
N LYS A 13 -15.70 3.45 -8.07
CA LYS A 13 -16.62 4.47 -7.54
C LYS A 13 -17.06 4.15 -6.12
N VAL A 14 -17.37 2.87 -5.85
CA VAL A 14 -17.77 2.42 -4.51
C VAL A 14 -16.61 2.53 -3.54
N PHE A 15 -15.37 2.23 -3.92
CA PHE A 15 -14.20 2.46 -3.08
C PHE A 15 -13.97 3.96 -2.78
N GLY A 16 -14.29 4.84 -3.74
CA GLY A 16 -14.25 6.29 -3.57
C GLY A 16 -15.42 6.88 -2.76
N SER A 17 -16.08 6.10 -1.90
CA SER A 17 -17.23 6.48 -1.07
C SER A 17 -16.96 6.17 0.40
N PRO A 18 -17.58 6.90 1.36
CA PRO A 18 -17.47 6.60 2.79
C PRO A 18 -17.99 5.21 3.20
N PHE A 19 -18.75 4.55 2.31
CA PHE A 19 -19.28 3.20 2.52
C PHE A 19 -18.60 2.14 1.63
N GLY A 20 -17.46 2.50 1.04
CA GLY A 20 -16.67 1.60 0.21
C GLY A 20 -15.98 0.49 0.99
N PRO A 21 -15.43 -0.53 0.30
CA PRO A 21 -14.58 -1.52 0.94
C PRO A 21 -13.29 -0.87 1.49
N ASP A 22 -12.75 -1.43 2.57
CA ASP A 22 -11.49 -0.94 3.19
C ASP A 22 -10.26 -1.13 2.29
N VAL A 23 -10.31 -2.14 1.41
CA VAL A 23 -9.17 -2.55 0.57
C VAL A 23 -9.63 -2.73 -0.87
N LEU A 24 -8.89 -2.10 -1.79
CA LEU A 24 -9.01 -2.29 -3.22
C LEU A 24 -7.72 -2.92 -3.76
N VAL A 25 -7.84 -4.10 -4.36
CA VAL A 25 -6.73 -4.78 -5.04
C VAL A 25 -6.91 -4.61 -6.54
N VAL A 26 -5.93 -4.03 -7.20
CA VAL A 26 -5.97 -3.74 -8.65
C VAL A 26 -4.67 -4.14 -9.31
N THR A 27 -4.77 -4.51 -10.58
CA THR A 27 -3.62 -4.66 -11.48
C THR A 27 -3.48 -3.41 -12.35
N ASP A 28 -2.33 -3.26 -13.02
CA ASP A 28 -2.06 -2.10 -13.87
C ASP A 28 -3.11 -1.88 -14.97
N LYS A 29 -3.64 -2.97 -15.56
CA LYS A 29 -4.66 -2.91 -16.62
C LYS A 29 -5.98 -2.27 -16.14
N LEU A 30 -6.23 -2.36 -14.85
CA LEU A 30 -7.39 -1.79 -14.18
C LEU A 30 -7.10 -0.44 -13.53
N SER A 31 -5.90 0.14 -13.72
CA SER A 31 -5.41 1.30 -12.96
C SER A 31 -5.05 2.52 -13.81
N GLU A 32 -5.15 2.44 -15.13
CA GLU A 32 -4.98 3.61 -16.00
C GLU A 32 -6.19 4.55 -15.87
N GLY A 33 -5.92 5.81 -15.49
CA GLY A 33 -6.93 6.87 -15.46
C GLY A 33 -7.71 7.01 -14.15
N ILE A 34 -7.41 6.23 -13.12
CA ILE A 34 -8.24 6.18 -11.89
C ILE A 34 -7.72 7.07 -10.78
N ASP A 35 -8.65 7.70 -10.08
CA ASP A 35 -8.40 8.60 -8.95
C ASP A 35 -8.86 7.96 -7.64
N LEU A 36 -7.92 7.65 -6.76
CA LEU A 36 -8.18 7.01 -5.46
C LEU A 36 -7.96 7.96 -4.28
N HIS A 37 -7.52 9.18 -4.54
CA HIS A 37 -7.09 10.14 -3.52
C HIS A 37 -8.16 10.56 -2.50
N ARG A 38 -9.46 10.46 -2.80
CA ARG A 38 -10.53 11.04 -1.97
C ARG A 38 -10.73 10.35 -0.61
N TYR A 39 -10.58 9.03 -0.57
CA TYR A 39 -10.79 8.21 0.64
C TYR A 39 -9.64 7.23 0.90
N CYS A 40 -8.51 7.40 0.21
CA CYS A 40 -7.35 6.55 0.38
C CYS A 40 -6.09 7.39 0.59
N ARG A 41 -5.23 6.95 1.51
CA ARG A 41 -3.88 7.50 1.74
C ARG A 41 -2.79 6.43 1.86
N HIS A 42 -3.14 5.16 1.69
CA HIS A 42 -2.22 4.03 1.79
C HIS A 42 -2.15 3.32 0.45
N LEU A 43 -0.94 3.20 -0.12
CA LEU A 43 -0.70 2.48 -1.37
C LEU A 43 0.35 1.40 -1.15
N ILE A 44 0.03 0.17 -1.52
CA ILE A 44 0.92 -0.97 -1.37
C ILE A 44 1.28 -1.48 -2.76
N HIS A 45 2.56 -1.37 -3.12
CA HIS A 45 3.10 -1.88 -4.38
C HIS A 45 3.62 -3.30 -4.18
N TYR A 46 2.83 -4.29 -4.61
CA TYR A 46 3.27 -5.68 -4.66
C TYR A 46 4.13 -5.99 -5.89
N GLU A 47 3.90 -5.27 -6.99
CA GLU A 47 4.69 -5.37 -8.20
C GLU A 47 5.56 -4.12 -8.37
N LEU A 48 6.87 -4.34 -8.45
CA LEU A 48 7.85 -3.28 -8.66
C LEU A 48 8.12 -3.15 -10.15
N ASP A 49 7.72 -2.02 -10.72
CA ASP A 49 8.08 -1.71 -12.09
C ASP A 49 9.55 -1.29 -12.17
N PRO A 50 10.34 -1.81 -13.13
CA PRO A 50 11.71 -1.34 -13.36
C PRO A 50 11.79 0.16 -13.67
N SER A 51 10.71 0.74 -14.21
CA SER A 51 10.62 2.11 -14.66
C SER A 51 10.13 3.05 -13.55
N PRO A 52 10.92 4.05 -13.11
CA PRO A 52 10.54 4.94 -12.02
C PRO A 52 9.33 5.82 -12.34
N ILE A 53 9.12 6.16 -13.61
CA ILE A 53 7.97 6.96 -14.05
C ILE A 53 6.65 6.23 -13.76
N ARG A 54 6.60 4.91 -13.96
CA ARG A 54 5.39 4.12 -13.69
C ARG A 54 5.07 4.14 -12.20
N THR A 55 6.06 3.99 -11.33
CA THR A 55 5.87 4.13 -9.87
C THR A 55 5.35 5.52 -9.50
N VAL A 56 5.92 6.59 -10.07
CA VAL A 56 5.45 7.97 -9.81
C VAL A 56 4.01 8.18 -10.28
N GLN A 57 3.66 7.69 -11.47
CA GLN A 57 2.29 7.76 -12.00
C GLN A 57 1.29 7.00 -11.11
N ARG A 58 1.65 5.80 -10.64
CA ARG A 58 0.85 5.03 -9.68
C ARG A 58 0.68 5.80 -8.35
N ASN A 59 1.75 6.39 -7.82
CA ASN A 59 1.67 7.23 -6.62
C ASN A 59 0.77 8.46 -6.83
N GLY A 60 0.77 9.03 -8.05
CA GLY A 60 -0.11 10.13 -8.46
C GLY A 60 -1.60 9.82 -8.46
N ARG A 61 -2.02 8.55 -8.33
CA ARG A 61 -3.44 8.18 -8.14
C ARG A 61 -3.97 8.60 -6.77
N ILE A 62 -3.07 8.73 -5.79
CA ILE A 62 -3.38 9.15 -4.42
C ILE A 62 -2.83 10.56 -4.14
N ARG A 63 -1.63 10.87 -4.62
CA ARG A 63 -1.00 12.19 -4.43
C ARG A 63 -1.64 13.24 -5.34
N ARG A 64 -2.80 13.76 -4.91
CA ARG A 64 -3.53 14.85 -5.56
C ARG A 64 -3.92 15.95 -4.59
N VAL A 65 -4.27 17.11 -5.14
CA VAL A 65 -4.92 18.21 -4.40
C VAL A 65 -6.21 17.69 -3.77
N ASN A 66 -6.54 18.16 -2.56
CA ASN A 66 -7.70 17.71 -1.80
C ASN A 66 -7.76 16.19 -1.58
N SER A 67 -6.61 15.51 -1.56
CA SER A 67 -6.52 14.12 -1.12
C SER A 67 -6.96 13.96 0.33
N TRP A 68 -7.39 12.75 0.69
CA TRP A 68 -7.75 12.37 2.06
C TRP A 68 -6.66 12.75 3.06
N ALA A 69 -5.40 12.49 2.69
CA ALA A 69 -4.22 12.91 3.43
C ALA A 69 -4.18 14.43 3.67
N ALA A 70 -4.43 15.25 2.63
CA ALA A 70 -4.44 16.70 2.76
C ALA A 70 -5.60 17.20 3.63
N VAL A 71 -6.80 16.61 3.49
CA VAL A 71 -7.99 17.00 4.27
C VAL A 71 -7.84 16.62 5.75
N THR A 72 -7.24 15.48 6.05
CA THR A 72 -7.06 14.98 7.42
C THR A 72 -5.78 15.48 8.09
N GLY A 73 -4.86 16.11 7.35
CA GLY A 73 -3.51 16.46 7.83
C GLY A 73 -2.59 15.24 8.04
N GLU A 74 -2.99 14.04 7.60
CA GLU A 74 -2.19 12.84 7.72
C GLU A 74 -1.27 12.62 6.51
N LYS A 75 -0.17 11.88 6.70
CA LYS A 75 0.76 11.54 5.60
C LYS A 75 0.20 10.44 4.70
N ILE A 76 0.45 10.56 3.39
CA ILE A 76 0.33 9.43 2.44
C ILE A 76 1.42 8.41 2.77
N ARG A 77 1.06 7.13 2.88
CA ARG A 77 2.01 6.04 3.10
C ARG A 77 2.13 5.16 1.85
N TYR A 78 3.35 4.96 1.40
CA TYR A 78 3.69 4.00 0.35
C TYR A 78 4.39 2.80 0.99
N ALA A 79 3.92 1.60 0.72
CA ALA A 79 4.55 0.37 1.17
C ALA A 79 5.04 -0.45 -0.04
N TYR A 80 6.23 -1.01 0.11
CA TYR A 80 6.86 -1.91 -0.86
C TYR A 80 7.26 -3.17 -0.10
N PRO A 81 6.33 -4.13 0.11
CA PRO A 81 6.63 -5.35 0.82
C PRO A 81 7.74 -6.12 0.12
N ALA A 82 8.76 -6.52 0.86
CA ALA A 82 9.80 -7.42 0.41
C ALA A 82 10.17 -8.38 1.54
N PHE A 83 10.66 -9.56 1.16
CA PHE A 83 11.22 -10.52 2.10
C PHE A 83 12.69 -10.17 2.35
N GLY A 84 13.05 -9.96 3.62
CA GLY A 84 14.43 -9.66 4.01
C GLY A 84 15.40 -10.76 3.57
N GLY A 85 16.59 -10.36 3.12
CA GLY A 85 17.62 -11.30 2.64
C GLY A 85 17.34 -11.93 1.27
N THR A 86 16.26 -11.54 0.59
CA THR A 86 15.93 -12.04 -0.75
C THR A 86 16.27 -11.02 -1.84
N ARG A 87 16.25 -11.47 -3.10
CA ARG A 87 16.40 -10.60 -4.28
C ARG A 87 15.38 -9.45 -4.28
N ASP A 88 14.18 -9.68 -3.74
CA ASP A 88 13.11 -8.68 -3.73
C ASP A 88 13.49 -7.46 -2.89
N GLN A 89 14.22 -7.65 -1.78
CA GLN A 89 14.73 -6.53 -0.99
C GLN A 89 15.62 -5.62 -1.84
N ARG A 90 16.56 -6.22 -2.59
CA ARG A 90 17.47 -5.47 -3.48
C ARG A 90 16.70 -4.76 -4.59
N LEU A 91 15.64 -5.37 -5.13
CA LEU A 91 14.79 -4.74 -6.13
C LEU A 91 14.04 -3.53 -5.57
N VAL A 92 13.50 -3.61 -4.35
CA VAL A 92 12.88 -2.46 -3.66
C VAL A 92 13.90 -1.33 -3.48
N GLU A 93 15.11 -1.64 -3.02
CA GLU A 93 16.17 -0.65 -2.80
C GLU A 93 16.57 0.05 -4.11
N ILE A 94 16.74 -0.70 -5.21
CA ILE A 94 17.05 -0.15 -6.54
C ILE A 94 15.91 0.76 -7.01
N MET A 95 14.65 0.31 -6.90
CA MET A 95 13.48 1.08 -7.30
C MET A 95 13.39 2.39 -6.49
N LYS A 96 13.55 2.33 -5.17
CA LYS A 96 13.56 3.52 -4.30
C LYS A 96 14.62 4.53 -4.74
N LYS A 97 15.85 4.07 -5.02
CA LYS A 97 16.93 4.92 -5.54
C LYS A 97 16.56 5.55 -6.88
N ARG A 98 16.01 4.77 -7.82
CA ARG A 98 15.57 5.27 -9.14
C ARG A 98 14.50 6.34 -9.02
N VAL A 99 13.47 6.12 -8.19
CA VAL A 99 12.40 7.10 -7.96
C VAL A 99 12.96 8.38 -7.32
N ALA A 100 13.90 8.26 -6.39
CA ALA A 100 14.56 9.41 -5.76
C ALA A 100 15.36 10.22 -6.78
N THR A 101 16.23 9.57 -7.57
CA THR A 101 17.00 10.23 -8.64
C THR A 101 16.09 10.89 -9.67
N PHE A 102 15.02 10.20 -10.08
CA PHE A 102 14.05 10.74 -11.03
C PHE A 102 13.36 11.99 -10.48
N SER A 103 13.01 12.00 -9.20
CA SER A 103 12.40 13.16 -8.55
C SER A 103 13.35 14.36 -8.46
N LEU A 104 14.64 14.12 -8.19
CA LEU A 104 15.67 15.16 -8.17
C LEU A 104 15.82 15.81 -9.56
N LEU A 105 15.85 15.01 -10.63
CA LEU A 105 15.98 15.51 -12.00
C LEU A 105 14.80 16.38 -12.43
N LEU A 106 13.60 16.15 -11.89
CA LEU A 106 12.40 16.94 -12.16
C LEU A 106 12.30 18.21 -11.30
N GLY A 107 13.37 18.60 -10.60
CA GLY A 107 13.39 19.78 -9.74
C GLY A 107 12.64 19.57 -8.41
N GLY A 108 12.46 18.32 -7.99
CA GLY A 108 11.87 18.00 -6.70
C GLY A 108 12.76 18.46 -5.54
N VAL A 109 12.40 19.57 -4.90
CA VAL A 109 12.94 19.98 -3.60
C VAL A 109 12.22 19.20 -2.52
N GLN A 110 12.57 17.93 -2.35
CA GLN A 110 12.24 17.24 -1.10
C GLN A 110 13.57 16.97 -0.40
N ASP A 111 13.74 17.53 0.80
CA ASP A 111 14.84 17.21 1.70
C ASP A 111 14.88 15.68 1.88
N PHE A 112 15.77 15.00 1.15
CA PHE A 112 15.89 13.55 1.25
C PHE A 112 17.32 13.13 1.48
N ASN A 113 17.52 12.69 2.72
CA ASN A 113 18.64 11.87 3.08
C ASN A 113 18.43 10.46 2.46
N ILE A 114 19.20 10.14 1.42
CA ILE A 114 19.20 8.87 0.68
C ILE A 114 19.43 7.65 1.59
N ASN A 115 20.00 7.86 2.78
CA ASN A 115 20.22 6.80 3.78
C ASN A 115 19.05 6.66 4.77
N SER A 116 18.06 7.56 4.71
CA SER A 116 16.84 7.42 5.49
C SER A 116 15.79 6.70 4.64
N THR A 117 15.75 5.36 4.71
CA THR A 117 14.43 4.80 5.01
C THR A 117 14.07 5.48 6.33
N SER A 118 13.20 6.49 6.27
CA SER A 118 12.75 7.22 7.45
C SER A 118 12.51 6.17 8.52
N ALA A 119 13.27 6.22 9.63
CA ALA A 119 13.13 5.23 10.69
C ALA A 119 11.65 5.06 11.08
N ALA A 120 10.86 6.12 10.94
CA ALA A 120 9.42 6.11 11.13
C ALA A 120 8.64 5.15 10.20
N ASP A 121 9.04 4.97 8.94
CA ASP A 121 8.37 4.03 8.02
C ASP A 121 8.68 2.57 8.38
N GLU A 122 9.92 2.29 8.78
CA GLU A 122 10.34 0.97 9.26
C GLU A 122 9.69 0.62 10.60
N ILE A 123 9.62 1.59 11.52
CA ILE A 123 8.91 1.49 12.80
C ILE A 123 7.43 1.23 12.54
N TRP A 124 6.78 2.04 11.70
CA TRP A 124 5.36 1.86 11.36
C TRP A 124 5.09 0.48 10.73
N ARG A 125 5.93 0.01 9.81
CA ARG A 125 5.80 -1.34 9.24
C ARG A 125 5.89 -2.41 10.33
N SER A 126 6.87 -2.29 11.22
CA SER A 126 7.08 -3.24 12.32
C SER A 126 5.89 -3.26 13.27
N GLU A 127 5.35 -2.10 13.62
CA GLU A 127 4.13 -1.97 14.42
C GLU A 127 2.92 -2.64 13.77
N VAL A 128 2.69 -2.39 12.46
CA VAL A 128 1.58 -2.99 11.72
C VAL A 128 1.73 -4.52 11.67
N VAL A 129 2.92 -5.03 11.39
CA VAL A 129 3.19 -6.47 11.35
C VAL A 129 2.99 -7.10 12.73
N ASN A 130 3.46 -6.46 13.80
CA ASN A 130 3.28 -6.95 15.16
C ASN A 130 1.81 -6.96 15.56
N LYS A 131 1.06 -5.90 15.25
CA LYS A 131 -0.39 -5.85 15.47
C LYS A 131 -1.12 -6.95 14.71
N ALA A 132 -0.76 -7.17 13.45
CA ALA A 132 -1.33 -8.24 12.62
C ALA A 132 -0.99 -9.63 13.19
N LYS A 133 0.27 -9.88 13.57
CA LYS A 133 0.70 -11.14 14.22
C LYS A 133 -0.04 -11.40 15.52
N ASN A 134 -0.20 -10.39 16.36
CA ASN A 134 -0.93 -10.53 17.63
C ASN A 134 -2.41 -10.85 17.38
N LYS A 135 -3.05 -10.15 16.43
CA LYS A 135 -4.44 -10.42 16.04
C LYS A 135 -4.60 -11.83 15.46
N LEU A 136 -3.68 -12.26 14.59
CA LEU A 136 -3.67 -13.61 14.02
C LEU A 136 -3.45 -14.69 15.08
N LYS A 137 -2.57 -14.46 16.08
CA LYS A 137 -2.41 -15.38 17.21
C LYS A 137 -3.68 -15.49 18.06
N ALA A 138 -4.32 -14.35 18.34
CA ALA A 138 -5.55 -14.30 19.14
C ALA A 138 -6.72 -15.00 18.43
N GLU A 139 -6.90 -14.77 17.12
CA GLU A 139 -7.96 -15.41 16.33
C GLU A 139 -7.61 -16.86 15.96
N GLY A 140 -6.35 -17.15 15.63
CA GLY A 140 -5.87 -18.50 15.35
C GLY A 140 -5.98 -19.44 16.57
N GLY A 141 -5.86 -18.90 17.79
CA GLY A 141 -6.14 -19.64 19.02
C GLY A 141 -7.61 -20.05 19.17
N LYS A 142 -8.55 -19.24 18.65
CA LYS A 142 -9.99 -19.54 18.64
C LYS A 142 -10.41 -20.48 17.51
N LEU A 143 -9.65 -20.50 16.42
CA LEU A 143 -9.92 -21.30 15.22
C LEU A 143 -9.12 -22.62 15.17
N ARG A 144 -8.40 -22.99 16.25
CA ARG A 144 -7.82 -24.33 16.36
C ARG A 144 -8.96 -25.34 16.35
N ALA A 145 -8.90 -26.31 15.43
CA ALA A 145 -9.75 -27.48 15.50
C ALA A 145 -9.57 -28.11 16.89
N LYS A 146 -10.68 -28.39 17.59
CA LYS A 146 -10.66 -29.15 18.84
C LYS A 146 -9.87 -30.43 18.60
N GLU A 147 -8.89 -30.73 19.44
CA GLU A 147 -8.19 -32.00 19.35
C GLU A 147 -9.22 -33.15 19.50
N PRO A 148 -9.10 -34.23 18.72
CA PRO A 148 -10.04 -35.35 18.78
C PRO A 148 -9.87 -36.07 20.13
N GLY A 149 -10.56 -35.56 21.16
CA GLY A 149 -10.44 -36.03 22.55
C GLY A 149 -11.10 -35.12 23.59
N GLU A 150 -11.28 -33.82 23.33
CA GLU A 150 -11.91 -32.89 24.29
C GLU A 150 -13.45 -32.83 24.14
N GLY A 151 -14.08 -33.98 24.30
CA GLY A 151 -15.53 -34.13 24.32
C GLY A 151 -15.94 -35.37 25.11
N ARG A 152 -15.91 -35.26 26.44
CA ARG A 152 -16.77 -36.02 27.36
C ARG A 152 -17.42 -35.04 28.32
#